data_AF-A0A7C7TDS7-F1
#
_entry.id   AF-A0A7C7TDS7-F1
#
_cell.length_a   1.000
_cell.length_b   1.000
_cell.length_c   1.000
_cell.angle_alpha   90.00
_cell.angle_beta   90.00
_cell.angle_gamma   90.00
#
_symmetry.space_group_name_H-M   'P 1'
#
loop_
_entity.id
_entity.type
_entity.pdbx_description
1 polymer ?
#
loop_
_entity_poly.entity_id
_entity_poly.type
_entity_poly.pdbx_seq_one_letter_code
_entity_poly.pdbx_strand_id
1 'polypeptide(L)'
;MKGLGTKRLAEVLVGLCGGSCAGKTTLARALLVERPDATLLEFDDYYHDLSAISVEERAKVNYDHPDALDIQLLLTHMDELAAGRAVDVPDYDFATHTRPGGLHRVEASSLVIVDGLLLLALVECRERLDLKVFVDAP
;
A
#
# COMPACT_ATOMS: atom_id res chain seq x y z
N MET A 1 4.21 -30.87 -15.33
CA MET A 1 4.74 -29.87 -16.28
C MET A 1 4.16 -28.51 -15.91
N LYS A 2 4.96 -27.61 -15.36
CA LYS A 2 4.54 -26.21 -15.14
C LYS A 2 4.60 -25.52 -16.49
N GLY A 3 3.46 -25.01 -16.97
CA GLY A 3 3.37 -24.33 -18.26
C GLY A 3 4.24 -23.07 -18.26
N LEU A 4 5.07 -22.94 -19.30
CA LEU A 4 5.60 -21.65 -19.74
C LEU A 4 4.40 -20.80 -20.19
N GLY A 5 4.12 -19.70 -19.49
CA GLY A 5 3.02 -18.81 -19.86
C GLY A 5 3.08 -17.47 -19.12
N THR A 6 3.54 -16.45 -19.85
CA THR A 6 3.49 -14.99 -19.55
C THR A 6 4.29 -14.48 -18.34
N LYS A 7 5.38 -13.73 -18.62
CA LYS A 7 6.11 -12.90 -17.65
C LYS A 7 5.12 -11.92 -16.99
N ARG A 8 5.05 -11.93 -15.64
CA ARG A 8 4.60 -10.77 -14.86
C ARG A 8 5.54 -9.59 -15.18
N LEU A 9 5.00 -8.39 -15.41
CA LEU A 9 5.83 -7.19 -15.65
C LEU A 9 6.37 -6.59 -14.34
N ALA A 10 5.62 -6.69 -13.24
CA ALA A 10 6.23 -6.58 -11.92
C ALA A 10 6.85 -7.93 -11.57
N GLU A 11 8.17 -8.01 -11.64
CA GLU A 11 8.88 -9.26 -11.36
C GLU A 11 8.81 -9.61 -9.86
N VAL A 12 8.60 -8.63 -8.97
CA VAL A 12 8.50 -8.84 -7.51
C VAL A 12 7.59 -7.81 -6.82
N LEU A 13 6.64 -8.27 -5.99
CA LEU A 13 5.93 -7.49 -4.97
C LEU A 13 6.54 -7.71 -3.58
N VAL A 14 7.04 -6.64 -2.95
CA VAL A 14 7.65 -6.67 -1.62
C VAL A 14 6.77 -5.94 -0.62
N GLY A 15 6.38 -6.60 0.46
CA GLY A 15 5.64 -5.97 1.55
C GLY A 15 6.55 -5.58 2.70
N LEU A 16 6.48 -4.32 3.12
CA LEU A 16 7.09 -3.79 4.34
C LEU A 16 5.98 -3.58 5.38
N CYS A 17 6.12 -4.23 6.53
CA CYS A 17 5.14 -4.20 7.62
C CYS A 17 5.83 -3.98 8.96
N GLY A 18 5.10 -3.58 10.00
CA GLY A 18 5.67 -3.20 11.29
C GLY A 18 4.91 -2.05 11.95
N GLY A 19 5.16 -1.83 13.24
CA GLY A 19 4.49 -0.79 14.02
C GLY A 19 4.62 0.61 13.43
N SER A 20 3.70 1.52 13.78
CA SER A 20 3.87 2.94 13.46
C SER A 20 5.20 3.44 14.04
N CYS A 21 5.88 4.32 13.30
CA CYS A 21 7.23 4.80 13.65
C CYS A 21 8.36 3.74 13.72
N ALA A 22 8.13 2.48 13.32
CA ALA A 22 9.19 1.45 13.30
C ALA A 22 10.27 1.68 12.22
N GLY A 23 10.09 2.67 11.33
CA GLY A 23 11.06 3.00 10.28
C GLY A 23 10.77 2.37 8.91
N LYS A 24 9.59 1.77 8.70
CA LYS A 24 9.18 1.15 7.42
C LYS A 24 9.26 2.13 6.24
N THR A 25 8.64 3.30 6.38
CA THR A 25 8.59 4.32 5.33
C THR A 25 9.97 4.88 5.04
N THR A 26 10.84 4.97 6.06
CA THR A 26 12.25 5.32 5.87
C THR A 26 12.99 4.26 5.05
N LEU A 27 12.76 2.97 5.34
CA LEU A 27 13.32 1.86 4.57
C LEU A 27 12.79 1.86 3.13
N ALA A 28 11.48 2.06 2.93
CA ALA A 28 10.85 2.16 1.62
C ALA A 28 11.50 3.27 0.77
N ARG A 29 11.67 4.47 1.34
CA ARG A 29 12.32 5.60 0.67
C ARG A 29 13.79 5.34 0.37
N ALA A 30 14.53 4.70 1.28
CA ALA A 30 15.91 4.30 1.02
C ALA A 30 16.01 3.31 -0.15
N LEU A 31 15.08 2.35 -0.24
CA LEU A 31 15.00 1.43 -1.37
C LEU A 31 14.71 2.14 -2.69
N LEU A 32 13.84 3.17 -2.70
CA LEU A 32 13.59 3.97 -3.90
C LEU A 32 14.82 4.77 -4.36
N VAL A 33 15.70 5.18 -3.44
CA VAL A 33 16.97 5.83 -3.81
C VAL A 33 17.92 4.84 -4.50
N GLU A 34 18.05 3.62 -3.97
CA GLU A 34 18.88 2.57 -4.55
C GLU A 34 18.28 1.95 -5.83
N ARG A 35 16.95 1.96 -5.94
CA ARG A 35 16.16 1.46 -7.08
C ARG A 35 15.15 2.53 -7.52
N PRO A 36 15.59 3.57 -8.24
CA PRO A 36 14.70 4.64 -8.71
C PRO A 36 13.63 4.18 -9.69
N ASP A 37 13.79 2.98 -10.26
CA ASP A 37 12.81 2.33 -11.13
C ASP A 37 11.70 1.61 -10.36
N ALA A 38 11.82 1.45 -9.04
CA ALA A 38 10.82 0.80 -8.21
C ALA A 38 9.61 1.72 -7.95
N THR A 39 8.48 1.08 -7.70
CA THR A 39 7.21 1.75 -7.38
C THR A 39 6.88 1.56 -5.92
N LEU A 40 6.39 2.59 -5.25
CA LEU A 40 5.90 2.52 -3.88
C LEU A 40 4.37 2.67 -3.85
N LEU A 41 3.73 1.79 -3.10
CA LEU A 41 2.32 1.86 -2.72
C LEU A 41 2.26 2.05 -1.21
N GLU A 42 1.80 3.22 -0.76
CA GLU A 42 1.63 3.50 0.66
C GLU A 42 0.22 3.06 1.08
N PHE A 43 0.16 2.12 2.02
CA PHE A 43 -1.09 1.53 2.50
C PHE A 43 -1.99 2.55 3.19
N ASP A 44 -1.38 3.60 3.74
CA ASP A 44 -2.07 4.70 4.41
C ASP A 44 -2.88 5.57 3.43
N ASP A 45 -2.57 5.58 2.13
CA ASP A 45 -3.39 6.27 1.12
C ASP A 45 -4.79 5.62 0.96
N TYR A 46 -4.94 4.38 1.43
CA TYR A 46 -6.15 3.59 1.26
C TYR A 46 -7.13 3.71 2.42
N TYR A 47 -6.94 4.60 3.39
CA TYR A 47 -7.99 4.89 4.38
C TYR A 47 -9.28 5.38 3.70
N HIS A 48 -10.44 4.92 4.17
CA HIS A 48 -11.73 5.34 3.62
C HIS A 48 -11.92 6.86 3.70
N ASP A 49 -12.66 7.42 2.73
CA ASP A 49 -13.11 8.81 2.82
C ASP A 49 -14.23 8.92 3.86
N LEU A 50 -13.97 9.70 4.92
CA LEU A 50 -14.91 9.95 6.00
C LEU A 50 -15.49 11.37 5.94
N SER A 51 -15.45 12.02 4.78
CA SER A 51 -16.03 13.35 4.54
C SER A 51 -17.53 13.44 4.87
N ALA A 52 -18.24 12.31 4.85
CA ALA A 52 -19.67 12.21 5.14
C ALA A 52 -20.03 12.34 6.63
N ILE A 53 -19.06 12.20 7.55
CA ILE A 53 -19.28 12.30 9.00
C ILE A 53 -18.56 13.52 9.59
N SER A 54 -18.98 13.94 10.78
CA SER A 54 -18.42 15.12 11.46
C SER A 54 -16.93 14.92 11.81
N VAL A 55 -16.22 16.03 12.05
CA VAL A 55 -14.80 15.97 12.47
C VAL A 55 -14.68 15.28 13.83
N GLU A 56 -15.65 15.49 14.72
CA GLU A 56 -15.71 14.89 16.05
C GLU A 56 -15.95 13.37 15.99
N GLU A 57 -16.65 12.88 14.98
CA GLU A 57 -16.84 11.45 14.74
C GLU A 57 -15.60 10.83 14.08
N ARG A 58 -14.99 11.50 13.10
CA ARG A 58 -13.70 11.09 12.50
C ARG A 58 -12.60 10.89 13.54
N ALA A 59 -12.52 11.77 14.53
CA ALA A 59 -11.53 11.70 15.60
C ALA A 59 -11.68 10.46 16.52
N LYS A 60 -12.83 9.78 16.47
CA LYS A 60 -13.10 8.57 17.27
C LYS A 60 -12.85 7.28 16.50
N VAL A 61 -12.57 7.37 15.21
CA VAL A 61 -12.30 6.20 14.36
C VAL A 61 -10.96 5.59 14.77
N ASN A 62 -10.93 4.26 14.84
CA ASN A 62 -9.70 3.51 15.02
C ASN A 62 -9.04 3.25 13.66
N TYR A 63 -8.06 4.07 13.29
CA TYR A 63 -7.31 3.93 12.04
C TYR A 63 -6.35 2.73 12.04
N ASP A 64 -6.07 2.13 13.21
CA ASP A 64 -5.27 0.90 13.31
C ASP A 64 -6.13 -0.37 13.15
N HIS A 65 -7.41 -0.23 12.81
CA HIS A 65 -8.30 -1.35 12.52
C HIS A 65 -8.45 -1.57 11.01
N PRO A 66 -8.48 -2.83 10.52
CA PRO A 66 -8.67 -3.13 9.10
C PRO A 66 -9.87 -2.42 8.44
N ASP A 67 -10.98 -2.26 9.18
CA ASP A 67 -12.20 -1.60 8.69
C ASP A 67 -12.03 -0.12 8.32
N ALA A 68 -10.95 0.53 8.76
CA ALA A 68 -10.66 1.90 8.35
C ALA A 68 -10.16 1.98 6.89
N LEU A 69 -9.79 0.85 6.28
CA LEU A 69 -9.11 0.79 5.00
C LEU A 69 -10.00 0.24 3.88
N ASP A 70 -9.86 0.84 2.72
CA ASP A 70 -10.37 0.35 1.45
C ASP A 70 -9.50 -0.79 0.92
N ILE A 71 -9.57 -1.93 1.61
CA ILE A 71 -8.77 -3.13 1.30
C ILE A 71 -9.02 -3.60 -0.13
N GLN A 72 -10.26 -3.51 -0.62
CA GLN A 72 -10.59 -3.95 -1.98
C GLN A 72 -9.89 -3.10 -3.04
N LEU A 73 -9.85 -1.77 -2.86
CA LEU A 73 -9.12 -0.89 -3.76
C LEU A 73 -7.61 -1.18 -3.73
N LEU A 74 -7.04 -1.37 -2.54
CA LEU A 74 -5.63 -1.74 -2.39
C LEU A 74 -5.31 -3.04 -3.13
N LEU A 75 -6.08 -4.09 -2.90
CA LEU A 75 -5.85 -5.40 -3.54
C LEU A 75 -5.96 -5.28 -5.07
N THR A 76 -6.93 -4.51 -5.55
CA THR A 76 -7.08 -4.21 -6.97
C THR A 76 -5.82 -3.54 -7.51
N HIS A 77 -5.31 -2.51 -6.83
CA HIS A 77 -4.11 -1.80 -7.27
C HIS A 77 -2.85 -2.67 -7.21
N MET A 78 -2.70 -3.52 -6.19
CA MET A 78 -1.63 -4.50 -6.14
C MET A 78 -1.68 -5.46 -7.35
N ASP A 79 -2.87 -5.95 -7.72
CA ASP A 79 -3.06 -6.88 -8.84
C ASP A 79 -2.82 -6.20 -10.21
N GLU A 80 -3.26 -4.95 -10.37
CA GLU A 80 -3.02 -4.14 -11.57
C GLU A 80 -1.53 -3.87 -11.77
N LEU A 81 -0.84 -3.41 -10.71
CA LEU A 81 0.61 -3.16 -10.74
C LEU A 81 1.38 -4.46 -11.01
N ALA A 82 0.98 -5.57 -10.38
CA ALA A 82 1.56 -6.89 -10.63
C ALA A 82 1.44 -7.30 -12.11
N ALA A 83 0.35 -6.91 -12.76
CA ALA A 83 0.09 -7.15 -14.16
C ALA A 83 0.69 -6.11 -15.12
N GLY A 84 1.50 -5.18 -14.62
CA GLY A 84 2.17 -4.15 -15.43
C GLY A 84 1.28 -2.98 -15.82
N ARG A 85 0.15 -2.79 -15.13
CA ARG A 85 -0.78 -1.68 -15.37
C ARG A 85 -0.63 -0.64 -14.27
N ALA A 86 -0.50 0.60 -14.69
CA ALA A 86 -0.42 1.72 -13.77
C ALA A 86 -1.80 2.08 -13.21
N VAL A 87 -1.83 2.61 -11.99
CA VAL A 87 -3.03 2.84 -11.18
C VAL A 87 -3.14 4.28 -10.74
N ASP A 88 -4.34 4.74 -10.43
CA ASP A 88 -4.60 6.09 -9.89
C ASP A 88 -4.94 5.95 -8.40
N VAL A 89 -3.97 6.29 -7.55
CA VAL A 89 -4.07 6.14 -6.10
C VAL A 89 -4.75 7.38 -5.52
N PRO A 90 -5.69 7.23 -4.57
CA PRO A 90 -6.29 8.38 -3.90
C PRO A 90 -5.27 9.16 -3.07
N ASP A 91 -5.35 10.48 -3.13
CA ASP A 91 -4.67 11.32 -2.14
C ASP A 91 -5.44 11.25 -0.82
N TYR A 92 -4.76 10.93 0.27
CA TYR A 92 -5.33 10.95 1.61
C TYR A 92 -4.80 12.13 2.43
N ASP A 93 -5.69 12.90 3.03
CA ASP A 93 -5.35 14.00 3.91
C ASP A 93 -5.43 13.56 5.38
N PHE A 94 -4.28 13.31 5.99
CA PHE A 94 -4.14 12.92 7.39
C PHE A 94 -4.58 14.00 8.39
N ALA A 95 -4.57 15.28 8.00
CA ALA A 95 -4.99 16.36 8.89
C ALA A 95 -6.52 16.42 9.03
N THR A 96 -7.23 16.04 7.96
CA THR A 96 -8.69 16.06 7.94
C THR A 96 -9.32 14.67 8.01
N HIS A 97 -8.53 13.61 7.85
CA HIS A 97 -9.01 12.23 7.70
C HIS A 97 -10.02 12.06 6.56
N THR A 98 -9.71 12.61 5.39
CA THR A 98 -10.58 12.55 4.20
C THR A 98 -9.78 12.30 2.93
N ARG A 99 -10.48 11.97 1.85
CA ARG A 99 -9.93 12.00 0.49
C ARG A 99 -10.45 13.24 -0.21
N PRO A 100 -9.64 14.30 -0.42
CA PRO A 100 -10.10 15.55 -1.03
C PRO A 100 -10.46 15.42 -2.53
N GLY A 101 -10.41 14.21 -3.10
CA GLY A 101 -10.74 13.93 -4.49
C GLY A 101 -9.55 14.01 -5.45
N GLY A 102 -8.35 14.27 -4.93
CA GLY A 102 -7.10 14.15 -5.69
C GLY A 102 -6.73 12.69 -5.92
N LEU A 103 -6.15 12.42 -7.09
CA LEU A 103 -5.56 11.14 -7.44
C LEU A 103 -4.14 11.40 -7.95
N HIS A 104 -3.19 10.55 -7.58
CA HIS A 104 -1.86 10.55 -8.16
C HIS A 104 -1.60 9.24 -8.91
N ARG A 105 -0.93 9.38 -10.07
CA ARG A 105 -0.60 8.25 -10.94
C ARG A 105 0.59 7.47 -10.37
N VAL A 106 0.43 6.17 -10.23
CA VAL A 106 1.48 5.24 -9.82
C VAL A 106 1.78 4.28 -10.97
N GLU A 107 2.98 4.41 -11.54
CA GLU A 107 3.41 3.61 -12.68
C GLU A 107 3.80 2.19 -12.26
N ALA A 108 3.52 1.20 -13.11
CA ALA A 108 3.96 -0.16 -12.86
C ALA A 108 5.47 -0.28 -13.10
N SER A 109 6.15 -1.08 -12.28
CA SER A 109 7.59 -1.34 -12.40
C SER A 109 7.93 -2.79 -12.09
N SER A 110 9.20 -3.16 -12.35
CA SER A 110 9.71 -4.49 -12.06
C SER A 110 9.73 -4.83 -10.55
N LEU A 111 9.74 -3.81 -9.69
CA LEU A 111 9.76 -3.94 -8.23
C LEU A 111 8.69 -3.02 -7.62
N VAL A 112 7.64 -3.63 -7.08
CA VAL A 112 6.57 -2.90 -6.38
C VAL A 112 6.76 -3.11 -4.88
N ILE A 113 6.92 -2.02 -4.14
CA ILE A 113 7.04 -1.99 -2.68
C ILE A 113 5.67 -1.57 -2.14
N VAL A 114 5.15 -2.32 -1.17
CA VAL A 114 3.91 -1.99 -0.45
C VAL A 114 4.28 -1.76 1.02
N ASP A 115 4.12 -0.53 1.52
CA ASP A 115 4.42 -0.17 2.92
C ASP A 115 3.13 -0.01 3.71
N GLY A 116 2.92 -0.80 4.76
CA GLY A 116 1.71 -0.68 5.58
C GLY A 116 1.79 -1.33 6.96
N LEU A 117 1.15 -0.69 7.95
CA LEU A 117 1.07 -1.16 9.33
C LEU A 117 0.41 -2.56 9.46
N LEU A 118 -0.71 -2.76 8.77
CA LEU A 118 -1.54 -3.99 8.86
C LEU A 118 -1.31 -4.96 7.70
N LEU A 119 -0.34 -4.69 6.83
CA LEU A 119 -0.16 -5.39 5.56
C LEU A 119 -0.03 -6.91 5.74
N LEU A 120 0.74 -7.36 6.75
CA LEU A 120 0.91 -8.78 7.03
C LEU A 120 -0.18 -9.35 7.94
N ALA A 121 -1.11 -8.56 8.46
CA ALA A 121 -2.31 -9.07 9.15
C ALA A 121 -3.38 -9.53 8.14
N LEU A 122 -3.48 -8.87 6.98
CA LEU A 122 -4.43 -9.19 5.92
C LEU A 122 -3.97 -10.39 5.08
N VAL A 123 -4.77 -11.47 5.04
CA VAL A 123 -4.43 -12.72 4.33
C VAL A 123 -4.26 -12.45 2.84
N GLU A 124 -5.18 -11.68 2.28
CA GLU A 124 -5.30 -11.36 0.87
C GLU A 124 -4.09 -10.56 0.37
N CYS A 125 -3.56 -9.66 1.21
CA CYS A 125 -2.31 -8.97 0.90
C CYS A 125 -1.13 -9.95 0.94
N ARG A 126 -1.02 -10.78 1.98
CA ARG A 126 0.09 -11.75 2.10
C ARG A 126 0.18 -12.70 0.91
N GLU A 127 -0.95 -13.12 0.34
CA GLU A 127 -0.99 -14.03 -0.81
C GLU A 127 -0.46 -13.40 -2.11
N ARG A 128 -0.51 -12.06 -2.22
CA ARG A 128 0.00 -11.31 -3.39
C ARG A 128 1.49 -10.97 -3.29
N LEU A 129 2.04 -10.94 -2.07
CA LEU A 129 3.43 -10.55 -1.83
C LEU A 129 4.41 -11.71 -2.10
N ASP A 130 5.42 -11.44 -2.91
CA ASP A 130 6.51 -12.38 -3.19
C ASP A 130 7.57 -12.38 -2.07
N LEU A 131 7.83 -11.21 -1.45
CA LEU A 131 8.69 -11.04 -0.27
C LEU A 131 7.94 -10.29 0.84
N LYS A 132 8.14 -10.70 2.10
CA LYS A 132 7.47 -10.15 3.28
C LYS A 132 8.54 -9.76 4.29
N VAL A 133 8.61 -8.48 4.63
CA VAL A 133 9.57 -7.92 5.59
C VAL A 133 8.79 -7.31 6.74
N PHE A 134 9.15 -7.69 7.96
CA PHE A 134 8.66 -7.03 9.17
C PHE A 134 9.80 -6.19 9.76
N VAL A 135 9.59 -4.89 9.86
CA VAL A 135 10.50 -3.94 10.49
C VAL A 135 10.09 -3.80 11.96
N ASP A 136 11.01 -4.15 12.85
CA ASP A 136 10.80 -4.17 14.29
C ASP A 136 11.68 -3.12 14.97
N ALA A 137 11.13 -2.47 16.00
CA ALA A 137 11.80 -1.45 16.80
C ALA A 137 11.28 -1.51 18.26
N PRO A 138 12.17 -1.43 19.27
CA PRO A 138 11.82 -1.55 20.68
C PRO A 138 11.10 -0.31 21.27
#